data_AF-A0A9P7YWA8-F1
#
_entry.id   AF-A0A9P7YWA8-F1
#
_cell.length_a   1.000
_cell.length_b   1.000
_cell.length_c   1.000
_cell.angle_alpha   90.00
_cell.angle_beta   90.00
_cell.angle_gamma   90.00
#
_symmetry.space_group_name_H-M   'P 1'
#
loop_
_entity.id
_entity.type
_entity.pdbx_description
1 polymer ?
#
loop_
_entity_poly.entity_id
_entity_poly.type
_entity_poly.pdbx_seq_one_letter_code
_entity_poly.pdbx_strand_id
1 'polypeptide(L)'
;MALPSGEEQPRVYEPRVKMKKRNRRQRSSSANDGESGPDLDSELDRDSGYNSLSYSDAEAVYYQQKENEFEAEGVTLSNSCDETRAMMEAELERWELYCKTTKKGHPETVIKECTSYEDPKEQEKHLAKHFKGYLFWRVKNSRIKKESSIITCIRTISRRIYERARLWIPLKLTPFFCLDDSEKEKFGLFIEDLCTLQNGQWVRDPEVYAHERLRVQLSPFLDLAGCTATRPKALVDVQYEDIEFQLFPPPIKGRPPIIVMRLNLKRVKRTGGKRKK
;
A
#
# COMPACT_ATOMS: atom_id res chain seq x y z
N MET A 1 26.43 -12.59 56.20
CA MET A 1 25.58 -11.37 56.19
C MET A 1 24.91 -11.31 54.83
N ALA A 2 23.60 -11.21 54.82
CA ALA A 2 22.74 -11.31 53.64
C ALA A 2 21.95 -10.00 53.43
N LEU A 3 21.64 -9.75 52.14
CA LEU A 3 20.65 -8.84 51.52
C LEU A 3 20.94 -7.33 51.45
N PRO A 4 20.30 -6.57 50.51
CA PRO A 4 19.32 -6.97 49.47
C PRO A 4 19.71 -6.57 48.02
N SER A 5 19.49 -7.41 47.01
CA SER A 5 18.31 -7.48 46.11
C SER A 5 17.96 -6.16 45.40
N GLY A 6 18.37 -6.05 44.13
CA GLY A 6 17.94 -4.99 43.23
C GLY A 6 16.54 -5.23 42.70
N GLU A 7 15.69 -4.22 42.84
CA GLU A 7 14.43 -4.08 42.10
C GLU A 7 14.66 -3.05 40.99
N GLU A 8 14.93 -3.51 39.76
CA GLU A 8 14.73 -2.67 38.58
C GLU A 8 13.22 -2.65 38.26
N GLN A 9 12.59 -1.50 38.48
CA GLN A 9 11.19 -1.29 38.11
C GLN A 9 10.99 -1.48 36.59
N PRO A 10 9.90 -2.14 36.16
CA PRO A 10 9.56 -2.21 34.75
C PRO A 10 9.15 -0.82 34.26
N ARG A 11 9.97 -0.22 33.39
CA ARG A 11 9.58 1.01 32.68
C ARG A 11 8.39 0.69 31.78
N VAL A 12 7.24 1.26 32.12
CA VAL A 12 6.06 1.28 31.25
C VAL A 12 6.43 2.07 29.99
N TYR A 13 6.52 1.37 28.86
CA TYR A 13 6.76 1.99 27.56
C TYR A 13 5.44 2.52 27.02
N GLU A 14 5.29 3.85 26.95
CA GLU A 14 4.16 4.46 26.27
C GLU A 14 4.33 4.39 24.74
N PRO A 15 3.36 3.84 23.99
CA PRO A 15 3.41 3.82 22.53
C PRO A 15 3.38 5.25 21.98
N ARG A 16 4.44 5.68 21.29
CA ARG A 16 4.46 6.96 20.56
C ARG A 16 3.65 6.84 19.26
N VAL A 17 2.32 6.98 19.37
CA VAL A 17 1.40 6.99 18.24
C VAL A 17 1.43 8.36 17.55
N LYS A 18 1.94 8.43 16.32
CA LYS A 18 1.68 9.59 15.45
C LYS A 18 0.40 9.34 14.65
N MET A 19 -0.71 9.86 15.15
CA MET A 19 -1.98 9.87 14.41
C MET A 19 -1.86 10.76 13.17
N LYS A 20 -2.13 10.17 12.00
CA LYS A 20 -2.24 10.90 10.74
C LYS A 20 -3.60 11.60 10.70
N LYS A 21 -3.64 12.90 11.03
CA LYS A 21 -4.86 13.73 10.92
C LYS A 21 -5.39 13.67 9.48
N ARG A 22 -6.63 13.20 9.32
CA ARG A 22 -7.38 13.29 8.07
C ARG A 22 -8.42 14.40 8.22
N ASN A 23 -8.33 15.42 7.38
CA ASN A 23 -9.30 16.52 7.31
C ASN A 23 -10.69 15.97 6.96
N ARG A 24 -11.57 15.90 7.96
CA ARG A 24 -12.99 15.62 7.78
C ARG A 24 -13.69 16.98 7.65
N ARG A 25 -13.92 17.45 6.42
CA ARG A 25 -14.82 18.59 6.16
C ARG A 25 -16.23 18.15 6.57
N GLN A 26 -16.67 18.62 7.72
CA GLN A 26 -18.04 18.43 8.21
C GLN A 26 -18.82 19.70 7.85
N ARG A 27 -19.81 19.56 6.97
CA ARG A 27 -20.83 20.57 6.71
C ARG A 27 -21.85 20.53 7.84
N SER A 28 -22.08 21.68 8.47
CA SER A 28 -23.29 21.96 9.25
C SER A 28 -23.60 23.47 9.14
N SER A 29 -24.71 23.78 8.46
CA SER A 29 -25.55 24.98 8.64
C SER A 29 -26.14 24.97 10.06
N SER A 30 -26.52 26.04 10.77
CA SER A 30 -26.77 27.49 10.62
C SER A 30 -26.85 28.03 12.08
N ALA A 31 -26.49 29.25 12.48
CA ALA A 31 -27.16 30.54 12.24
C ALA A 31 -26.36 31.70 12.92
N ASN A 32 -26.44 32.89 12.32
CA ASN A 32 -26.28 34.31 12.75
C ASN A 32 -25.77 34.64 14.18
N ASP A 33 -25.03 35.72 14.49
CA ASP A 33 -24.88 37.12 14.00
C ASP A 33 -23.36 37.49 14.08
N GLY A 34 -22.70 38.36 13.31
CA GLY A 34 -23.05 39.73 12.91
C GLY A 34 -22.11 40.74 13.63
N GLU A 35 -20.85 40.93 13.18
CA GLU A 35 -20.14 42.24 13.21
C GLU A 35 -18.71 42.19 12.60
N SER A 36 -18.50 43.08 11.62
CA SER A 36 -17.31 43.92 11.33
C SER A 36 -15.92 43.33 11.00
N GLY A 37 -15.50 43.54 9.74
CA GLY A 37 -14.16 44.02 9.39
C GLY A 37 -13.26 43.08 8.57
N PRO A 38 -12.61 43.53 7.47
CA PRO A 38 -12.08 42.63 6.42
C PRO A 38 -10.57 42.41 6.53
N ASP A 39 -10.12 41.14 6.52
CA ASP A 39 -8.75 40.78 6.12
C ASP A 39 -8.83 39.68 5.06
N LEU A 40 -8.85 40.12 3.80
CA LEU A 40 -8.79 39.29 2.62
C LEU A 40 -7.33 38.85 2.37
N ASP A 41 -6.82 37.93 3.19
CA ASP A 41 -5.65 37.12 2.80
C ASP A 41 -6.13 36.00 1.87
N SER A 42 -6.44 36.42 0.65
CA SER A 42 -6.60 35.54 -0.50
C SER A 42 -5.21 35.08 -0.92
N GLU A 43 -4.65 34.08 -0.23
CA GLU A 43 -3.61 33.22 -0.80
C GLU A 43 -4.23 32.36 -1.91
N LEU A 44 -4.56 33.05 -3.01
CA LEU A 44 -4.73 32.45 -4.31
C LEU A 44 -3.41 31.77 -4.65
N ASP A 45 -3.50 30.45 -4.79
CA ASP A 45 -2.58 29.58 -5.53
C ASP A 45 -1.89 30.36 -6.66
N ARG A 46 -0.74 30.93 -6.35
CA ARG A 46 0.23 31.37 -7.35
C ARG A 46 1.01 30.13 -7.75
N ASP A 47 0.35 29.28 -8.54
CA ASP A 47 1.06 28.41 -9.46
C ASP A 47 1.93 29.35 -10.31
N SER A 48 3.25 29.26 -10.13
CA SER A 48 4.19 30.25 -10.63
C SER A 48 4.03 30.36 -12.14
N GLY A 49 3.48 31.48 -12.60
CA GLY A 49 3.12 31.73 -13.98
C GLY A 49 4.27 31.54 -14.94
N TYR A 50 4.28 30.40 -15.64
CA TYR A 50 4.76 30.34 -17.01
C TYR A 50 3.76 31.06 -17.90
N ASN A 51 3.81 32.40 -17.88
CA ASN A 51 3.24 33.19 -18.96
C ASN A 51 4.23 33.19 -20.12
N SER A 52 3.92 32.43 -21.16
CA SER A 52 4.33 32.79 -22.51
C SER A 52 3.16 32.49 -23.43
N LEU A 53 2.45 33.56 -23.75
CA LEU A 53 1.52 33.66 -24.87
C LEU A 53 2.29 33.42 -26.18
N SER A 54 2.46 32.15 -26.52
CA SER A 54 2.48 31.66 -27.90
C SER A 54 2.16 30.17 -27.85
N TYR A 55 0.87 29.82 -27.92
CA TYR A 55 0.51 28.47 -28.39
C TYR A 55 1.00 28.39 -29.83
N SER A 56 2.25 27.97 -30.01
CA SER A 56 2.84 27.86 -31.33
C SER A 56 2.23 26.62 -31.98
N ASP A 57 1.85 26.72 -33.25
CA ASP A 57 1.43 25.55 -34.03
C ASP A 57 2.49 24.43 -33.97
N ALA A 58 3.76 24.77 -33.75
CA ALA A 58 4.85 23.82 -33.54
C ALA A 58 4.70 22.96 -32.28
N GLU A 59 4.16 23.51 -31.19
CA GLU A 59 3.90 22.75 -29.96
C GLU A 59 2.72 21.78 -30.15
N ALA A 60 1.67 22.23 -30.84
CA ALA A 60 0.53 21.38 -31.21
C ALA A 60 0.96 20.24 -32.13
N VAL A 61 1.80 20.51 -33.14
CA VAL A 61 2.36 19.51 -34.05
C VAL A 61 3.25 18.51 -33.31
N TYR A 62 4.07 18.97 -32.35
CA TYR A 62 4.88 18.10 -31.51
C TYR A 62 4.03 17.12 -30.70
N TYR A 63 2.97 17.59 -30.05
CA TYR A 63 2.08 16.70 -29.28
C TYR A 63 1.24 15.78 -30.16
N GLN A 64 0.78 16.24 -31.33
CA GLN A 64 0.12 15.36 -32.31
C GLN A 64 1.06 14.25 -32.81
N GLN A 65 2.33 14.58 -33.06
CA GLN A 65 3.33 13.57 -33.40
C GLN A 65 3.49 12.56 -32.25
N LYS A 66 3.52 13.01 -31.00
CA LYS A 66 3.57 12.11 -29.83
C LYS A 66 2.32 11.25 -29.70
N GLU A 67 1.14 11.79 -29.95
CA GLU A 67 -0.11 11.02 -29.95
C GLU A 67 -0.10 9.92 -31.01
N ASN A 68 0.37 10.22 -32.23
CA ASN A 68 0.53 9.22 -33.29
C ASN A 68 1.56 8.14 -32.92
N GLU A 69 2.68 8.53 -32.29
CA GLU A 69 3.66 7.58 -31.75
C GLU A 69 3.04 6.66 -30.68
N PHE A 70 2.20 7.20 -29.79
CA PHE A 70 1.51 6.42 -28.75
C PHE A 70 0.39 5.55 -29.32
N GLU A 71 -0.31 6.00 -30.36
CA GLU A 71 -1.29 5.19 -31.07
C GLU A 71 -0.61 3.99 -31.75
N ALA A 72 0.55 4.20 -32.36
CA ALA A 72 1.38 3.14 -32.92
C ALA A 72 1.95 2.18 -31.85
N GLU A 73 2.31 2.69 -30.66
CA GLU A 73 2.76 1.88 -29.53
C GLU A 73 1.61 1.04 -28.91
N GLY A 74 0.37 1.53 -29.02
CA GLY A 74 -0.83 0.85 -28.54
C GLY A 74 -0.98 0.87 -27.01
N VAL A 75 -1.92 0.06 -26.50
CA VAL A 75 -2.26 0.07 -25.07
C VAL A 75 -1.09 -0.48 -24.24
N THR A 76 -0.51 0.37 -23.39
CA THR A 76 0.47 -0.07 -22.40
C THR A 76 -0.18 -0.97 -21.36
N LEU A 77 0.10 -2.27 -21.45
CA LEU A 77 -0.40 -3.25 -20.48
C LEU A 77 0.37 -3.16 -19.15
N SER A 78 -0.35 -3.29 -18.04
CA SER A 78 0.28 -3.34 -16.73
C SER A 78 1.17 -4.58 -16.59
N ASN A 79 2.44 -4.41 -16.23
CA ASN A 79 3.35 -5.52 -15.90
C ASN A 79 3.13 -5.98 -14.45
N SER A 80 2.00 -6.66 -14.21
CA SER A 80 1.68 -7.27 -12.91
C SER A 80 2.61 -8.46 -12.65
N CYS A 81 3.09 -8.61 -11.40
CA CYS A 81 3.85 -9.80 -11.02
C CYS A 81 2.95 -11.04 -10.96
N ASP A 82 3.55 -12.24 -11.01
CA ASP A 82 2.86 -13.53 -11.03
C ASP A 82 1.89 -13.68 -9.86
N GLU A 83 2.29 -13.22 -8.67
CA GLU A 83 1.43 -13.20 -7.47
C GLU A 83 0.19 -12.33 -7.66
N THR A 84 0.33 -11.17 -8.32
CA THR A 84 -0.81 -10.29 -8.62
C THR A 84 -1.72 -10.92 -9.66
N ARG A 85 -1.15 -11.58 -10.68
CA ARG A 85 -1.91 -12.32 -11.70
C ARG A 85 -2.71 -13.46 -11.07
N ALA A 86 -2.09 -14.26 -10.21
CA ALA A 86 -2.75 -15.34 -9.48
C ALA A 86 -3.88 -14.82 -8.56
N MET A 87 -3.68 -13.68 -7.89
CA MET A 87 -4.76 -13.05 -7.11
C MET A 87 -5.92 -12.57 -7.98
N MET A 88 -5.63 -12.05 -9.18
CA MET A 88 -6.66 -11.64 -10.14
C MET A 88 -7.44 -12.84 -10.65
N GLU A 89 -6.75 -13.89 -11.06
CA GLU A 89 -7.35 -15.14 -11.54
C GLU A 89 -8.26 -15.77 -10.46
N ALA A 90 -7.78 -15.88 -9.23
CA ALA A 90 -8.57 -16.42 -8.12
C ALA A 90 -9.82 -15.57 -7.77
N GLU A 91 -9.79 -14.24 -7.98
CA GLU A 91 -11.00 -13.41 -7.83
C GLU A 91 -11.93 -13.52 -9.03
N LEU A 92 -11.40 -13.73 -10.25
CA LEU A 92 -12.21 -13.99 -11.45
C LEU A 92 -12.94 -15.33 -11.33
N GLU A 93 -12.28 -16.39 -10.87
CA GLU A 93 -12.93 -17.69 -10.61
C GLU A 93 -14.09 -17.58 -9.61
N ARG A 94 -13.93 -16.76 -8.57
CA ARG A 94 -15.00 -16.50 -7.59
C ARG A 94 -16.15 -15.71 -8.22
N TRP A 95 -15.82 -14.77 -9.09
CA TRP A 95 -16.83 -14.03 -9.84
C TRP A 95 -17.59 -14.95 -10.82
N GLU A 96 -16.91 -15.86 -11.50
CA GLU A 96 -17.55 -16.91 -12.31
C GLU A 96 -18.48 -17.79 -11.47
N LEU A 97 -18.03 -18.22 -10.29
CA LEU A 97 -18.84 -19.04 -9.38
C LEU A 97 -20.11 -18.29 -8.94
N TYR A 98 -20.01 -16.99 -8.66
CA TYR A 98 -21.18 -16.14 -8.40
C TYR A 98 -22.13 -16.10 -9.60
N CYS A 99 -21.61 -15.89 -10.81
CA CYS A 99 -22.42 -15.83 -12.03
C CYS A 99 -23.13 -17.16 -12.31
N LYS A 100 -22.45 -18.31 -12.11
CA LYS A 100 -23.04 -19.66 -12.19
C LYS A 100 -24.16 -19.84 -11.15
N THR A 101 -23.90 -19.47 -9.89
CA THR A 101 -24.87 -19.58 -8.79
C THR A 101 -26.11 -18.73 -9.02
N THR A 102 -25.95 -17.56 -9.65
CA THR A 102 -27.06 -16.64 -9.94
C THR A 102 -27.70 -16.81 -11.32
N LYS A 103 -27.29 -17.84 -12.08
CA LYS A 103 -27.77 -18.14 -13.45
C LYS A 103 -27.60 -16.96 -14.42
N LYS A 104 -26.53 -16.17 -14.26
CA LYS A 104 -26.25 -14.96 -15.06
C LYS A 104 -25.27 -15.19 -16.22
N GLY A 105 -24.91 -16.44 -16.52
CA GLY A 105 -23.98 -16.77 -17.59
C GLY A 105 -22.51 -16.48 -17.24
N HIS A 106 -21.67 -16.19 -18.24
CA HIS A 106 -20.25 -15.89 -18.04
C HIS A 106 -20.05 -14.44 -17.56
N PRO A 107 -19.01 -14.14 -16.77
CA PRO A 107 -18.71 -12.77 -16.31
C PRO A 107 -18.60 -11.74 -17.42
N GLU A 108 -17.92 -12.11 -18.51
CA GLU A 108 -17.72 -11.25 -19.66
C GLU A 108 -19.02 -10.91 -20.38
N THR A 109 -19.94 -11.88 -20.49
CA THR A 109 -21.28 -11.63 -21.05
C THR A 109 -22.06 -10.64 -20.20
N VAL A 110 -22.02 -10.77 -18.87
CA VAL A 110 -22.67 -9.81 -17.96
C VAL A 110 -22.11 -8.40 -18.14
N ILE A 111 -20.79 -8.27 -18.27
CA ILE A 111 -20.14 -6.97 -18.49
C ILE A 111 -20.52 -6.41 -19.87
N LYS A 112 -20.47 -7.23 -20.93
CA LYS A 112 -20.82 -6.84 -22.30
C LYS A 112 -22.27 -6.37 -22.41
N GLU A 113 -23.21 -7.10 -21.81
CA GLU A 113 -24.63 -6.71 -21.71
C GLU A 113 -24.80 -5.39 -20.96
N CYS A 114 -24.07 -5.16 -19.88
CA CYS A 114 -24.13 -3.89 -19.16
C CYS A 114 -23.55 -2.73 -19.99
N THR A 115 -22.64 -3.00 -20.93
CA THR A 115 -22.02 -1.98 -21.80
C THR A 115 -22.75 -1.77 -23.13
N SER A 116 -23.73 -2.61 -23.48
CA SER A 116 -24.49 -2.49 -24.74
C SER A 116 -25.62 -1.46 -24.68
N TYR A 117 -25.94 -0.92 -23.51
CA TYR A 117 -26.94 0.16 -23.37
C TYR A 117 -26.40 1.46 -23.98
N GLU A 118 -27.24 2.19 -24.73
CA GLU A 118 -26.83 3.47 -25.34
C GLU A 118 -26.63 4.58 -24.30
N ASP A 119 -27.41 4.59 -23.22
CA ASP A 119 -27.31 5.58 -22.14
C ASP A 119 -26.21 5.18 -21.13
N PRO A 120 -25.14 6.01 -20.96
CA PRO A 120 -24.10 5.79 -19.96
C PRO A 120 -24.62 5.64 -18.53
N LYS A 121 -25.73 6.32 -18.17
CA LYS A 121 -26.30 6.23 -16.82
C LYS A 121 -26.93 4.87 -16.55
N GLU A 122 -27.62 4.31 -17.54
CA GLU A 122 -28.20 2.97 -17.42
C GLU A 122 -27.11 1.90 -17.45
N GLN A 123 -26.07 2.04 -18.29
CA GLN A 123 -24.89 1.17 -18.22
C GLN A 123 -24.31 1.12 -16.79
N GLU A 124 -24.13 2.30 -16.17
CA GLU A 124 -23.57 2.40 -14.83
C GLU A 124 -24.45 1.78 -13.74
N LYS A 125 -25.77 2.01 -13.82
CA LYS A 125 -26.74 1.46 -12.88
C LYS A 125 -26.79 -0.06 -12.95
N HIS A 126 -26.81 -0.63 -14.17
CA HIS A 126 -26.78 -2.06 -14.39
C HIS A 126 -25.48 -2.68 -13.89
N LEU A 127 -24.33 -2.12 -14.26
CA LEU A 127 -23.04 -2.59 -13.78
C LEU A 127 -22.98 -2.56 -12.24
N ALA A 128 -23.39 -1.45 -11.62
CA ALA A 128 -23.42 -1.32 -10.17
C ALA A 128 -24.32 -2.38 -9.50
N LYS A 129 -25.47 -2.73 -10.08
CA LYS A 129 -26.35 -3.79 -9.58
C LYS A 129 -25.63 -5.14 -9.50
N HIS A 130 -24.92 -5.52 -10.56
CA HIS A 130 -24.20 -6.80 -10.60
C HIS A 130 -23.03 -6.84 -9.62
N PHE A 131 -22.23 -5.77 -9.55
CA PHE A 131 -21.11 -5.70 -8.61
C PHE A 131 -21.53 -5.66 -7.15
N LYS A 132 -22.57 -4.91 -6.80
CA LYS A 132 -23.13 -4.92 -5.44
C LYS A 132 -23.62 -6.32 -5.06
N GLY A 133 -24.27 -7.01 -5.99
CA GLY A 133 -24.70 -8.40 -5.79
C GLY A 133 -23.52 -9.36 -5.57
N TYR A 134 -22.45 -9.24 -6.37
CA TYR A 134 -21.23 -10.01 -6.18
C TYR A 134 -20.59 -9.75 -4.82
N LEU A 135 -20.41 -8.48 -4.43
CA LEU A 135 -19.81 -8.13 -3.14
C LEU A 135 -20.59 -8.69 -1.96
N PHE A 136 -21.92 -8.61 -2.02
CA PHE A 136 -22.77 -9.20 -1.01
C PHE A 136 -22.58 -10.72 -0.92
N TRP A 137 -22.59 -11.41 -2.07
CA TRP A 137 -22.32 -12.84 -2.14
C TRP A 137 -20.91 -13.18 -1.64
N ARG A 138 -19.91 -12.35 -1.96
CA ARG A 138 -18.51 -12.54 -1.61
C ARG A 138 -18.30 -12.50 -0.10
N VAL A 139 -18.92 -11.56 0.61
CA VAL A 139 -18.87 -11.52 2.08
C VAL A 139 -19.61 -12.73 2.67
N LYS A 140 -20.82 -13.03 2.18
CA LYS A 140 -21.65 -14.12 2.70
C LYS A 140 -21.03 -15.50 2.55
N ASN A 141 -20.33 -15.75 1.45
CA ASN A 141 -19.75 -17.07 1.13
C ASN A 141 -18.26 -17.16 1.49
N SER A 142 -17.76 -16.28 2.35
CA SER A 142 -16.34 -16.29 2.73
C SER A 142 -16.11 -15.81 4.15
N ARG A 143 -14.91 -16.06 4.67
CA ARG A 143 -14.52 -15.71 6.04
C ARG A 143 -14.02 -14.27 6.16
N ILE A 144 -14.46 -13.37 5.27
CA ILE A 144 -13.95 -11.99 5.24
C ILE A 144 -14.64 -11.19 6.35
N LYS A 145 -13.83 -10.65 7.27
CA LYS A 145 -14.30 -9.82 8.38
C LYS A 145 -13.85 -8.36 8.30
N LYS A 146 -12.91 -8.02 7.42
CA LYS A 146 -12.33 -6.67 7.27
C LYS A 146 -12.88 -5.98 6.02
N GLU A 147 -13.26 -4.71 6.13
CA GLU A 147 -13.69 -3.88 4.99
C GLU A 147 -12.60 -3.78 3.92
N SER A 148 -11.35 -3.55 4.35
CA SER A 148 -10.19 -3.37 3.46
C SER A 148 -9.94 -4.60 2.57
N SER A 149 -10.27 -5.80 3.02
CA SER A 149 -10.19 -7.02 2.22
C SER A 149 -11.21 -7.02 1.08
N ILE A 150 -12.45 -6.57 1.34
CA ILE A 150 -13.48 -6.44 0.31
C ILE A 150 -13.13 -5.37 -0.72
N ILE A 151 -12.60 -4.24 -0.26
CA ILE A 151 -12.07 -3.18 -1.12
C ILE A 151 -10.97 -3.74 -2.02
N THR A 152 -10.10 -4.61 -1.49
CA THR A 152 -9.05 -5.24 -2.27
C THR A 152 -9.63 -6.16 -3.34
N CYS A 153 -10.60 -7.03 -3.02
CA CYS A 153 -11.27 -7.90 -3.98
C CYS A 153 -11.80 -7.13 -5.20
N ILE A 154 -12.54 -6.04 -4.99
CA ILE A 154 -13.10 -5.29 -6.12
C ILE A 154 -12.04 -4.53 -6.91
N ARG A 155 -10.99 -4.02 -6.27
CA ARG A 155 -9.88 -3.34 -6.96
C ARG A 155 -9.10 -4.29 -7.84
N THR A 156 -8.96 -5.54 -7.42
CA THR A 156 -8.34 -6.62 -8.18
C THR A 156 -9.12 -6.92 -9.46
N ILE A 157 -10.46 -6.93 -9.39
CA ILE A 157 -11.31 -7.18 -10.57
C ILE A 157 -11.38 -5.95 -11.48
N SER A 158 -11.64 -4.76 -10.92
CA SER A 158 -11.69 -3.54 -11.70
C SER A 158 -11.56 -2.28 -10.84
N ARG A 159 -10.53 -1.48 -11.13
CA ARG A 159 -10.34 -0.16 -10.53
C ARG A 159 -11.48 0.81 -10.87
N ARG A 160 -11.96 0.80 -12.11
CA ARG A 160 -13.05 1.69 -12.56
C ARG A 160 -14.33 1.43 -11.79
N ILE A 161 -14.61 0.16 -11.52
CA ILE A 161 -15.81 -0.25 -10.80
C ILE A 161 -15.66 0.01 -9.30
N TYR A 162 -14.47 -0.20 -8.74
CA TYR A 162 -14.17 0.21 -7.37
C TYR A 162 -14.51 1.68 -7.12
N GLU A 163 -14.02 2.61 -7.94
CA GLU A 163 -14.27 4.05 -7.70
C GLU A 163 -15.77 4.37 -7.65
N ARG A 164 -16.58 3.68 -8.46
CA ARG A 164 -18.04 3.83 -8.48
C ARG A 164 -18.75 3.17 -7.29
N ALA A 165 -18.24 2.04 -6.80
CA ALA A 165 -18.80 1.32 -5.66
C ALA A 165 -18.21 1.77 -4.30
N ARG A 166 -17.21 2.65 -4.32
CA ARG A 166 -16.39 3.03 -3.16
C ARG A 166 -17.18 3.54 -1.97
N LEU A 167 -18.26 4.27 -2.20
CA LEU A 167 -19.12 4.77 -1.12
C LEU A 167 -20.12 3.73 -0.64
N TRP A 168 -20.51 2.79 -1.49
CA TRP A 168 -21.52 1.78 -1.13
C TRP A 168 -20.98 0.76 -0.13
N ILE A 169 -19.70 0.39 -0.23
CA ILE A 169 -19.05 -0.55 0.70
C ILE A 169 -19.18 -0.04 2.16
N PRO A 170 -18.61 1.13 2.54
CA PRO A 170 -18.67 1.61 3.91
C PRO A 170 -20.09 2.01 4.35
N LEU A 171 -20.94 2.50 3.44
CA LEU A 171 -22.28 2.99 3.82
C LEU A 171 -23.34 1.88 3.94
N LYS A 172 -23.17 0.76 3.24
CA LYS A 172 -24.21 -0.28 3.15
C LYS A 172 -23.67 -1.67 3.46
N LEU A 173 -22.58 -2.07 2.83
CA LEU A 173 -22.06 -3.43 2.99
C LEU A 173 -21.41 -3.65 4.37
N THR A 174 -20.58 -2.71 4.81
CA THR A 174 -19.86 -2.75 6.09
C THR A 174 -20.82 -2.85 7.28
N PRO A 175 -21.86 -1.99 7.43
CA PRO A 175 -22.81 -2.13 8.52
C PRO A 175 -23.65 -3.40 8.44
N PHE A 176 -24.01 -3.84 7.23
CA PHE A 176 -24.86 -5.02 7.04
C PHE A 176 -24.19 -6.32 7.53
N PHE A 177 -22.88 -6.44 7.33
CA PHE A 177 -22.10 -7.62 7.73
C PHE A 177 -21.22 -7.39 8.95
N CYS A 178 -21.35 -6.25 9.63
CA CYS A 178 -20.49 -5.82 10.73
C CYS A 178 -18.99 -5.97 10.40
N LEU A 179 -18.59 -5.51 9.21
CA LEU A 179 -17.18 -5.56 8.81
C LEU A 179 -16.36 -4.61 9.67
N ASP A 180 -15.18 -5.07 10.04
CA ASP A 180 -14.20 -4.27 10.75
C ASP A 180 -13.59 -3.23 9.77
N ASP A 181 -13.88 -1.97 10.02
CA ASP A 181 -13.40 -0.79 9.30
C ASP A 181 -12.24 -0.09 10.03
N SER A 182 -11.79 -0.62 11.18
CA SER A 182 -10.67 -0.05 11.90
C SER A 182 -9.42 -0.05 11.03
N GLU A 183 -8.72 1.08 11.03
CA GLU A 183 -7.42 1.17 10.40
C GLU A 183 -6.49 0.18 11.09
N LYS A 184 -5.87 -0.71 10.31
CA LYS A 184 -4.85 -1.61 10.86
C LYS A 184 -3.68 -0.75 11.31
N GLU A 185 -3.50 -0.63 12.61
CA GLU A 185 -2.32 0.00 13.18
C GLU A 185 -1.08 -0.75 12.68
N LYS A 186 -0.20 -0.01 12.02
CA LYS A 186 1.09 -0.54 11.58
C LYS A 186 2.09 -0.16 12.65
N PHE A 187 2.36 -1.09 13.54
CA PHE A 187 3.45 -0.95 14.49
C PHE A 187 4.76 -0.98 13.71
N GLY A 188 5.49 0.13 13.78
CA GLY A 188 6.88 0.20 13.36
C GLY A 188 7.75 -0.21 14.55
N LEU A 189 8.83 -0.92 14.27
CA LEU A 189 9.84 -1.23 15.25
C LEU A 189 10.91 -0.12 15.18
N PHE A 190 11.13 0.59 16.28
CA PHE A 190 12.16 1.63 16.35
C PHE A 190 13.55 1.02 16.57
N ILE A 191 14.61 1.80 16.40
CA ILE A 191 15.99 1.32 16.56
C ILE A 191 16.20 0.80 17.99
N GLU A 192 15.62 1.48 18.98
CA GLU A 192 15.67 1.10 20.39
C GLU A 192 14.98 -0.25 20.64
N ASP A 193 13.88 -0.51 19.95
CA ASP A 193 13.17 -1.79 20.02
C ASP A 193 14.02 -2.91 19.39
N LEU A 194 14.73 -2.62 18.29
CA LEU A 194 15.64 -3.57 17.65
C LEU A 194 16.82 -3.92 18.56
N CYS A 195 17.43 -2.92 19.21
CA CYS A 195 18.46 -3.13 20.21
C CYS A 195 17.96 -3.98 21.38
N THR A 196 16.72 -3.76 21.81
CA THR A 196 16.09 -4.54 22.89
C THR A 196 15.87 -6.00 22.47
N LEU A 197 15.41 -6.23 21.23
CA LEU A 197 15.28 -7.58 20.68
C LEU A 197 16.63 -8.30 20.60
N GLN A 198 17.67 -7.63 20.08
CA GLN A 198 19.02 -8.19 20.00
C GLN A 198 19.59 -8.49 21.38
N ASN A 199 19.39 -7.61 22.36
CA ASN A 199 19.77 -7.84 23.76
C ASN A 199 19.05 -9.05 24.36
N GLY A 200 17.76 -9.20 24.06
CA GLY A 200 16.98 -10.38 24.42
C GLY A 200 17.60 -11.66 23.87
N GLN A 201 17.94 -11.68 22.58
CA GLN A 201 18.48 -12.87 21.91
C GLN A 201 19.89 -13.28 22.38
N TRP A 202 20.77 -12.31 22.64
CA TRP A 202 22.19 -12.59 22.89
C TRP A 202 22.65 -12.46 24.34
N VAL A 203 22.00 -11.60 25.13
CA VAL A 203 22.48 -11.26 26.49
C VAL A 203 21.58 -11.86 27.55
N ARG A 204 20.26 -11.64 27.45
CA ARG A 204 19.31 -12.17 28.42
C ARG A 204 19.01 -13.64 28.18
N ASP A 205 19.09 -14.06 26.91
CA ASP A 205 18.86 -15.43 26.46
C ASP A 205 17.64 -16.13 27.11
N PRO A 206 16.44 -15.54 27.05
CA PRO A 206 15.26 -16.12 27.66
C PRO A 206 14.64 -17.26 26.83
N GLU A 207 15.10 -17.45 25.58
CA GLU A 207 14.40 -18.24 24.56
C GLU A 207 15.27 -19.41 24.08
N VAL A 208 14.79 -20.63 24.29
CA VAL A 208 15.48 -21.86 23.87
C VAL A 208 15.18 -22.14 22.40
N TYR A 209 16.17 -21.97 21.53
CA TYR A 209 16.05 -22.32 20.13
C TYR A 209 16.21 -23.83 19.95
N ALA A 210 15.49 -24.42 18.99
CA ALA A 210 15.69 -25.83 18.63
C ALA A 210 17.15 -26.10 18.18
N HIS A 211 17.77 -25.12 17.53
CA HIS A 211 19.20 -25.11 17.19
C HIS A 211 19.74 -23.68 17.27
N GLU A 212 20.91 -23.49 17.89
CA GLU A 212 21.58 -22.18 18.00
C GLU A 212 21.90 -21.53 16.66
N ARG A 213 22.04 -22.34 15.60
CA ARG A 213 22.16 -21.83 14.22
C ARG A 213 21.01 -20.88 13.85
N LEU A 214 19.80 -21.13 14.33
CA LEU A 214 18.64 -20.29 14.03
C LEU A 214 18.79 -18.89 14.64
N ARG A 215 19.34 -18.80 15.86
CA ARG A 215 19.64 -17.53 16.52
C ARG A 215 20.70 -16.75 15.75
N VAL A 216 21.80 -17.41 15.39
CA VAL A 216 22.90 -16.84 14.58
C VAL A 216 22.40 -16.32 13.23
N GLN A 217 21.40 -16.97 12.63
CA GLN A 217 20.81 -16.53 11.37
C GLN A 217 19.78 -15.41 11.56
N LEU A 218 18.96 -15.48 12.61
CA LEU A 218 17.88 -14.52 12.85
C LEU A 218 18.40 -13.12 13.16
N SER A 219 19.46 -13.02 13.98
CA SER A 219 20.04 -11.73 14.38
C SER A 219 20.47 -10.85 13.20
N PRO A 220 21.29 -11.31 12.23
CA PRO A 220 21.63 -10.50 11.06
C PRO A 220 20.42 -10.23 10.16
N PHE A 221 19.43 -11.12 10.09
CA PHE A 221 18.19 -10.82 9.35
C PHE A 221 17.42 -9.65 9.96
N LEU A 222 17.35 -9.56 11.29
CA LEU A 222 16.69 -8.45 11.98
C LEU A 222 17.43 -7.12 11.73
N ASP A 223 18.76 -7.14 11.80
CA ASP A 223 19.59 -5.96 11.55
C ASP A 223 19.46 -5.49 10.09
N LEU A 224 19.57 -6.42 9.13
CA LEU A 224 19.39 -6.09 7.72
C LEU A 224 17.98 -5.58 7.42
N ALA A 225 16.95 -6.19 8.02
CA ALA A 225 15.57 -5.72 7.88
C ALA A 225 15.38 -4.31 8.45
N GLY A 226 15.94 -4.04 9.63
CA GLY A 226 15.89 -2.73 10.28
C GLY A 226 16.61 -1.65 9.47
N CYS A 227 17.82 -1.93 9.00
CA CYS A 227 18.63 -0.96 8.26
C CYS A 227 18.13 -0.69 6.83
N THR A 228 17.55 -1.70 6.17
CA THR A 228 17.15 -1.57 4.76
C THR A 228 15.66 -1.34 4.56
N ALA A 229 14.85 -1.51 5.62
CA ALA A 229 13.38 -1.48 5.55
C ALA A 229 12.80 -2.38 4.44
N THR A 230 13.50 -3.45 4.09
CA THR A 230 13.07 -4.36 3.02
C THR A 230 12.18 -5.48 3.52
N ARG A 231 11.42 -6.06 2.59
CA ARG A 231 10.49 -7.15 2.91
C ARG A 231 11.29 -8.42 3.21
N PRO A 232 10.80 -9.30 4.10
CA PRO A 232 11.48 -10.56 4.42
C PRO A 232 11.89 -11.37 3.19
N LYS A 233 11.02 -11.45 2.17
CA LYS A 233 11.30 -12.16 0.91
C LYS A 233 12.52 -11.61 0.14
N ALA A 234 12.87 -10.34 0.31
CA ALA A 234 14.07 -9.79 -0.31
C ALA A 234 15.35 -10.23 0.42
N LEU A 235 15.26 -10.51 1.72
CA LEU A 235 16.39 -10.92 2.55
C LEU A 235 16.63 -12.43 2.50
N VAL A 236 15.57 -13.25 2.45
CA VAL A 236 15.69 -14.72 2.48
C VAL A 236 16.49 -15.28 1.30
N ASP A 237 16.51 -14.61 0.15
CA ASP A 237 17.23 -15.05 -1.05
C ASP A 237 18.60 -14.36 -1.23
N VAL A 238 19.11 -13.65 -0.22
CA VAL A 238 20.42 -13.00 -0.28
C VAL A 238 21.52 -14.04 -0.39
N GLN A 239 22.39 -13.87 -1.38
CA GLN A 239 23.58 -14.69 -1.58
C GLN A 239 24.84 -13.91 -1.20
N TYR A 240 25.96 -14.61 -1.01
CA TYR A 240 27.24 -13.96 -0.71
C TYR A 240 27.67 -12.97 -1.82
N GLU A 241 27.35 -13.25 -3.08
CA GLU A 241 27.59 -12.36 -4.22
C GLU A 241 26.78 -11.04 -4.15
N ASP A 242 25.72 -10.99 -3.35
CA ASP A 242 24.91 -9.79 -3.17
C ASP A 242 25.48 -8.86 -2.06
N ILE A 243 26.58 -9.25 -1.40
CA ILE A 243 27.19 -8.51 -0.28
C ILE A 243 28.57 -8.01 -0.70
N GLU A 244 28.75 -6.68 -0.66
CA GLU A 244 30.03 -6.03 -0.90
C GLU A 244 30.47 -5.25 0.34
N PHE A 245 31.74 -5.32 0.69
CA PHE A 245 32.32 -4.50 1.76
C PHE A 245 33.23 -3.44 1.18
N GLN A 246 33.00 -2.19 1.60
CA GLN A 246 33.85 -1.06 1.26
C GLN A 246 34.54 -0.57 2.52
N LEU A 247 35.87 -0.47 2.45
CA LEU A 247 36.69 0.04 3.54
C LEU A 247 37.03 1.49 3.26
N PHE A 248 36.63 2.38 4.16
CA PHE A 248 36.96 3.79 4.12
C PHE A 248 38.04 4.11 5.16
N PRO A 249 39.07 4.91 4.79
CA PRO A 249 40.06 5.34 5.76
C PRO A 249 39.38 6.13 6.89
N PRO A 250 39.92 6.07 8.12
CA PRO A 250 39.33 6.77 9.24
C PRO A 250 39.38 8.28 9.00
N PRO A 251 38.29 9.02 9.23
CA PRO A 251 38.28 10.48 9.08
C PRO A 251 39.19 11.19 10.09
N ILE A 252 39.56 10.50 11.18
CA ILE A 252 40.46 10.99 12.23
C ILE A 252 41.61 10.00 12.36
N LYS A 253 42.85 10.50 12.25
CA LYS A 253 44.07 9.69 12.36
C LYS A 253 44.11 9.00 13.73
N GLY A 254 44.32 7.68 13.74
CA GLY A 254 44.34 6.85 14.96
C GLY A 254 43.01 6.17 15.31
N ARG A 255 41.92 6.42 14.57
CA ARG A 255 40.67 5.64 14.70
C ARG A 255 40.65 4.42 13.77
N PRO A 256 39.86 3.38 14.08
CA PRO A 256 39.67 2.26 13.16
C PRO A 256 38.99 2.71 11.86
N PRO A 257 39.28 2.05 10.73
CA PRO A 257 38.65 2.34 9.45
C PRO A 257 37.15 2.05 9.49
N ILE A 258 36.38 2.74 8.65
CA ILE A 258 34.94 2.55 8.56
C ILE A 258 34.66 1.46 7.53
N ILE A 259 33.98 0.40 7.94
CA ILE A 259 33.51 -0.66 7.04
C ILE A 259 32.05 -0.37 6.70
N VAL A 260 31.76 -0.22 5.40
CA VAL A 260 30.39 -0.09 4.89
C VAL A 260 30.05 -1.36 4.14
N MET A 261 29.00 -2.03 4.60
CA MET A 261 28.40 -3.15 3.87
C MET A 261 27.36 -2.62 2.88
N ARG A 262 27.52 -2.94 1.61
CA ARG A 262 26.53 -2.72 0.55
C ARG A 262 25.79 -4.02 0.28
N LEU A 263 24.47 -3.95 0.31
CA LEU A 263 23.59 -5.10 0.08
C LEU A 263 22.80 -4.91 -1.22
N ASN A 264 23.09 -5.73 -2.22
CA ASN A 264 22.51 -5.70 -3.56
C ASN A 264 21.27 -6.59 -3.64
N LEU A 265 20.13 -6.09 -3.15
CA LEU A 265 18.89 -6.87 -3.08
C LEU A 265 18.19 -7.02 -4.45
N LYS A 266 18.00 -8.26 -4.92
CA LYS A 266 17.38 -8.56 -6.23
C LYS A 266 15.84 -8.52 -6.22
N ARG A 267 15.20 -8.82 -5.08
CA ARG A 267 13.73 -8.96 -4.94
C ARG A 267 13.08 -7.79 -4.17
N VAL A 268 13.68 -6.61 -4.27
CA VAL A 268 13.04 -5.37 -3.77
C VAL A 268 11.84 -5.05 -4.65
N LYS A 269 10.80 -4.41 -4.09
CA LYS A 269 9.62 -3.95 -4.85
C LYS A 269 10.11 -3.28 -6.13
N ARG A 270 9.72 -3.80 -7.30
CA ARG A 270 10.09 -3.23 -8.61
C ARG A 270 9.88 -1.72 -8.53
N THR A 271 10.95 -0.94 -8.63
CA THR A 271 10.83 0.47 -8.97
C THR A 271 10.10 0.52 -10.30
N GLY A 272 9.08 1.35 -10.42
CA GLY A 272 8.29 1.46 -11.65
C GLY A 272 9.24 1.75 -12.81
N GLY A 273 9.39 0.78 -13.72
CA GLY A 273 10.26 0.87 -14.88
C GLY A 273 11.68 0.34 -14.65
N LYS A 274 11.89 -0.94 -14.97
CA LYS A 274 13.16 -1.30 -15.61
C LYS A 274 13.00 -0.92 -17.08
N ARG A 275 13.73 0.11 -17.56
CA ARG A 275 13.98 0.27 -19.00
C ARG A 275 14.62 -1.03 -19.47
N LYS A 276 13.94 -1.75 -20.37
CA LYS A 276 14.62 -2.78 -21.16
C LYS A 276 15.71 -2.05 -21.95
N LYS A 277 16.95 -2.51 -21.81
CA LYS A 277 17.99 -2.21 -22.80
C LYS A 277 17.69 -2.97 -24.07
#